data_AF-A0A841LXN6-F1
#
_entry.id   AF-A0A841LXN6-F1
#
_cell.length_a   1.000
_cell.length_b   1.000
_cell.length_c   1.000
_cell.angle_alpha   90.00
_cell.angle_beta   90.00
_cell.angle_gamma   90.00
#
_symmetry.space_group_name_H-M   'P 1'
#
loop_
_entity.id
_entity.type
_entity.pdbx_description
1 polymer ?
#
loop_
_entity_poly.entity_id
_entity_poly.type
_entity_poly.pdbx_seq_one_letter_code
_entity_poly.pdbx_strand_id
1 'polypeptide(L)'
;MTDTINTGGAAFPVTYEGGQNNGESPYFHEGMTLRDYAAVKIMAAMISSSGFPDFIRETGTYSTSEDVRMNLATAALLYADAFVAARGGAR
;
A
#
# COMPACT_ATOMS: atom_id res chain seq x y z
N MET A 1 -16.10 2.32 -17.16
CA MET A 1 -15.00 3.28 -16.96
C MET A 1 -13.92 2.55 -16.21
N THR A 2 -12.75 2.35 -16.82
CA THR A 2 -11.57 1.83 -16.11
C THR A 2 -10.99 3.00 -15.32
N ASP A 3 -11.51 3.21 -14.10
CA ASP A 3 -10.93 4.18 -13.18
C ASP A 3 -9.46 3.80 -12.99
N THR A 4 -8.57 4.64 -13.50
CA THR A 4 -7.14 4.44 -13.33
C THR A 4 -6.83 4.68 -11.85
N ILE A 5 -6.54 3.61 -11.12
CA ILE A 5 -6.16 3.71 -9.71
C ILE A 5 -4.90 4.56 -9.63
N ASN A 6 -4.96 5.69 -8.91
CA ASN A 6 -3.79 6.52 -8.67
C ASN A 6 -2.88 5.81 -7.67
N THR A 7 -1.82 5.19 -8.18
CA THR A 7 -0.87 4.43 -7.37
C THR A 7 0.21 5.30 -6.72
N GLY A 8 0.25 6.60 -7.03
CA GLY A 8 1.27 7.53 -6.53
C GLY A 8 2.67 7.34 -7.14
N GLY A 9 2.79 6.54 -8.21
CA GLY A 9 4.07 6.25 -8.87
C GLY A 9 4.90 5.17 -8.17
N ALA A 10 6.18 5.06 -8.52
CA ALA A 10 7.10 4.11 -7.90
C ALA A 10 7.32 4.45 -6.41
N ALA A 11 7.29 3.44 -5.52
CA ALA A 11 7.55 3.64 -4.09
C ALA A 11 8.96 4.17 -3.82
N PHE A 12 9.93 3.72 -4.62
CA PHE A 12 11.34 4.10 -4.54
C PHE A 12 11.76 4.69 -5.90
N PRO A 13 11.47 5.97 -6.16
CA PRO A 13 11.83 6.60 -7.41
C PRO A 13 13.35 6.70 -7.53
N VAL A 14 13.87 6.38 -8.72
CA VAL A 14 15.29 6.57 -9.05
C VAL A 14 15.43 7.82 -9.92
N THR A 15 16.39 8.68 -9.59
CA THR A 15 16.74 9.81 -10.45
C THR A 15 17.56 9.29 -11.62
N TYR A 16 17.11 9.56 -12.85
CA TYR A 16 17.89 9.30 -14.06
C TYR A 16 19.09 10.27 -14.19
N GLU A 17 19.14 11.33 -13.38
CA GLU A 17 20.17 12.36 -13.46
C GLU A 17 21.49 11.92 -12.82
N GLY A 18 22.49 11.73 -13.67
CA GLY A 18 23.89 11.60 -13.26
C GLY A 18 24.24 10.17 -12.91
N GLY A 19 24.84 9.47 -13.89
CA GLY A 19 25.22 8.07 -13.83
C GLY A 19 25.70 7.63 -12.46
N GLN A 20 25.02 6.63 -11.91
CA GLN A 20 25.56 5.48 -11.18
C GLN A 20 24.38 4.69 -10.58
N ASN A 21 23.55 4.13 -11.45
CA ASN A 21 23.10 2.75 -11.23
C ASN A 21 24.13 1.90 -12.00
N ASN A 22 25.24 1.54 -11.34
CA ASN A 22 26.58 1.19 -11.86
C ASN A 22 26.71 0.18 -13.04
N GLY A 23 26.16 0.48 -14.20
CA GLY A 23 26.36 -0.25 -15.46
C GLY A 23 25.69 0.45 -16.64
N GLU A 24 26.10 0.12 -17.87
CA GLU A 24 25.65 0.73 -19.14
C GLU A 24 24.13 0.66 -19.41
N SER A 25 23.35 0.07 -18.50
CA SER A 25 21.89 0.01 -18.57
C SER A 25 21.32 -0.09 -17.15
N PRO A 26 20.80 1.01 -16.56
CA PRO A 26 20.07 0.90 -15.30
C PRO A 26 18.84 0.01 -15.52
N TYR A 27 18.78 -1.12 -14.81
CA TYR A 27 17.57 -1.94 -14.78
C TYR A 27 16.51 -1.20 -13.95
N PHE A 28 15.70 -0.41 -14.63
CA PHE A 28 14.44 0.07 -14.09
C PHE A 28 13.51 -1.13 -13.97
N HIS A 29 13.36 -1.67 -12.77
CA HIS A 29 12.28 -2.58 -12.48
C HIS A 29 11.06 -1.72 -12.14
N GLU A 30 9.94 -1.94 -12.84
CA GLU A 30 8.61 -1.55 -12.36
C GLU A 30 8.35 -2.31 -11.05
N GLY A 31 8.93 -1.81 -9.96
CA GLY A 31 8.82 -2.40 -8.64
C GLY A 31 7.48 -2.06 -8.00
N MET A 32 7.47 -2.09 -6.68
CA MET A 32 6.31 -1.74 -5.86
C MET A 32 5.87 -0.29 -6.09
N THR A 33 4.56 -0.06 -6.27
CA THR A 33 4.03 1.30 -6.30
C THR A 33 4.01 1.91 -4.90
N LEU A 34 3.97 3.24 -4.81
CA LEU A 34 3.88 3.94 -3.54
C LEU A 34 2.65 3.50 -2.73
N ARG A 35 1.51 3.31 -3.42
CA ARG A 35 0.28 2.77 -2.83
C ARG A 35 0.52 1.39 -2.20
N ASP A 36 1.13 0.48 -2.94
CA ASP A 36 1.38 -0.89 -2.45
C ASP A 36 2.34 -0.88 -1.26
N TYR A 37 3.37 -0.04 -1.31
CA TYR A 37 4.30 0.12 -0.19
C TYR A 37 3.62 0.67 1.06
N ALA A 38 2.78 1.70 0.90
CA ALA A 38 1.99 2.23 1.99
C ALA A 38 1.04 1.18 2.57
N ALA A 39 0.35 0.41 1.72
CA ALA A 39 -0.55 -0.65 2.15
C ALA A 39 0.20 -1.73 2.97
N VAL A 40 1.39 -2.15 2.56
CA VAL A 40 2.22 -3.09 3.33
C VAL A 40 2.59 -2.52 4.70
N LYS A 41 2.99 -1.24 4.76
CA LYS A 41 3.32 -0.58 6.05
C LYS A 41 2.13 -0.48 6.98
N ILE A 42 0.97 -0.09 6.45
CA ILE A 42 -0.28 0.03 7.20
C ILE A 42 -0.73 -1.34 7.71
N MET A 43 -0.70 -2.35 6.85
CA MET A 43 -1.05 -3.72 7.22
C MET A 43 -0.13 -4.26 8.31
N ALA A 44 1.18 -4.02 8.21
CA ALA A 44 2.13 -4.43 9.25
C ALA A 44 1.77 -3.80 10.61
N ALA A 45 1.41 -2.51 10.63
CA ALA A 45 0.95 -1.85 11.85
C ALA A 45 -0.35 -2.47 12.40
N MET A 46 -1.34 -2.70 11.53
CA MET A 46 -2.61 -3.36 11.90
C MET A 46 -2.40 -4.75 12.50
N ILE A 47 -1.53 -5.57 11.89
CA ILE A 47 -1.24 -6.93 12.38
C ILE A 47 -0.45 -6.89 13.69
N SER A 48 0.47 -5.92 13.85
CA SER A 48 1.30 -5.80 15.06
C SER A 48 0.54 -5.30 16.29
N SER A 49 -0.64 -4.72 16.10
CA SER A 49 -1.48 -4.24 17.19
C SER A 49 -2.15 -5.41 17.92
N SER A 50 -1.74 -5.65 19.17
CA SER A 50 -2.34 -6.65 20.05
C SER A 50 -3.80 -6.30 20.30
N GLY A 51 -4.70 -6.94 19.56
CA GLY A 51 -6.16 -6.78 19.68
C GLY A 51 -6.85 -6.32 18.42
N PHE A 52 -6.15 -5.85 17.38
CA PHE A 52 -6.81 -5.43 16.14
C PHE A 52 -7.39 -6.60 15.33
N PRO A 53 -6.70 -7.75 15.16
CA PRO A 53 -7.30 -8.92 14.51
C PRO A 53 -8.49 -9.50 15.29
N ASP A 54 -8.41 -9.48 16.62
CA ASP A 54 -9.46 -9.99 17.51
C ASP A 54 -10.67 -9.03 17.53
N PHE A 55 -10.42 -7.72 17.55
CA PHE A 55 -11.45 -6.69 17.40
C PHE A 55 -12.23 -6.86 16.09
N ILE A 56 -11.55 -7.14 14.97
CA ILE A 56 -12.23 -7.38 13.68
C ILE A 56 -13.11 -8.63 13.77
N ARG A 57 -12.63 -9.72 14.38
CA ARG A 57 -13.45 -10.94 14.59
C ARG A 57 -14.67 -10.68 15.48
N GLU A 58 -14.52 -9.87 16.52
CA GLU A 58 -15.55 -9.63 17.54
C GLU A 58 -16.60 -8.59 17.13
N THR A 59 -16.22 -7.61 16.30
CA THR A 59 -17.11 -6.49 15.93
C THR A 59 -17.71 -6.60 14.53
N GLY A 60 -17.18 -7.47 13.67
CA GLY A 60 -17.67 -7.66 12.31
C GLY A 60 -18.53 -8.91 12.12
N THR A 61 -19.35 -8.92 11.06
CA THR A 61 -20.01 -10.14 10.55
C THR A 61 -19.05 -10.99 9.70
N TYR A 62 -17.85 -11.24 10.20
CA TYR A 62 -16.85 -12.05 9.50
C TYR A 62 -16.93 -13.50 9.98
N SER A 63 -17.37 -14.39 9.11
CA SER A 63 -17.68 -15.78 9.46
C SER A 63 -16.43 -16.66 9.47
N THR A 64 -15.36 -16.23 8.80
CA THR A 64 -14.14 -17.03 8.63
C THR A 64 -12.86 -16.23 8.87
N SER A 65 -11.76 -16.94 9.11
CA SER A 65 -10.43 -16.30 9.18
C SER A 65 -9.98 -15.71 7.82
N GLU A 66 -10.56 -16.17 6.71
CA GLU A 66 -10.29 -15.62 5.38
C GLU A 66 -10.94 -14.24 5.20
N ASP A 67 -12.19 -14.09 5.66
CA ASP A 67 -12.90 -12.81 5.63
C ASP A 67 -12.13 -11.72 6.41
N VAL A 68 -11.59 -12.08 7.57
CA VAL A 68 -10.76 -11.18 8.39
C VAL A 68 -9.50 -10.73 7.64
N ARG A 69 -8.82 -11.64 6.93
CA ARG A 69 -7.63 -11.31 6.14
C ARG A 69 -7.98 -10.41 4.94
N MET A 70 -9.07 -10.72 4.24
CA MET A 70 -9.56 -9.90 3.13
C MET A 70 -9.97 -8.51 3.59
N ASN A 71 -10.60 -8.41 4.75
CA ASN A 71 -10.95 -7.11 5.33
C ASN A 71 -9.70 -6.29 5.70
N LEU A 72 -8.72 -6.91 6.36
CA LEU A 72 -7.45 -6.25 6.69
C LEU A 72 -6.73 -5.74 5.44
N ALA A 73 -6.66 -6.57 4.38
CA ALA A 73 -6.08 -6.16 3.10
C ALA A 73 -6.83 -4.99 2.46
N THR A 74 -8.17 -5.05 2.46
CA THR A 74 -9.01 -3.97 1.93
C THR A 74 -8.82 -2.68 2.72
N ALA A 75 -8.82 -2.75 4.06
CA ALA A 75 -8.60 -1.59 4.91
C ALA A 75 -7.23 -0.96 4.66
N ALA A 76 -6.17 -1.76 4.57
CA ALA A 76 -4.83 -1.27 4.28
C ALA A 76 -4.75 -0.54 2.92
N LEU A 77 -5.41 -1.06 1.88
CA LEU A 77 -5.51 -0.41 0.57
C LEU A 77 -6.28 0.92 0.64
N LEU A 78 -7.39 0.99 1.37
CA LEU A 78 -8.17 2.22 1.53
C LEU A 78 -7.38 3.32 2.24
N TYR A 79 -6.62 2.98 3.28
CA TYR A 79 -5.73 3.94 3.95
C TYR A 79 -4.56 4.35 3.04
N ALA A 80 -4.03 3.43 2.22
CA ALA A 80 -3.01 3.77 1.23
C ALA A 80 -3.54 4.73 0.16
N ASP A 81 -4.77 4.53 -0.31
CA ASP A 81 -5.45 5.45 -1.24
C ASP A 81 -5.63 6.83 -0.62
N ALA A 82 -6.07 6.90 0.64
CA ALA A 82 -6.18 8.16 1.38
C ALA A 82 -4.83 8.86 1.55
N PHE A 83 -3.75 8.11 1.81
CA PHE A 83 -2.39 8.63 1.89
C PHE A 83 -1.91 9.23 0.56
N VAL A 84 -2.11 8.52 -0.56
CA VAL A 84 -1.75 9.02 -1.89
C VAL A 84 -2.57 10.26 -2.24
N ALA A 85 -3.87 10.28 -1.94
CA ALA A 85 -4.73 11.43 -2.16
C ALA A 85 -4.28 12.66 -1.36
N ALA A 86 -3.92 12.49 -0.09
CA ALA A 86 -3.43 13.58 0.76
C ALA A 86 -2.13 14.21 0.24
N ARG A 87 -1.24 13.40 -0.35
CA ARG A 87 0.00 13.90 -0.99
C ARG A 87 -0.26 14.79 -2.20
N GLY A 88 -1.35 14.56 -2.92
CA GLY A 88 -1.73 15.35 -4.10
C GLY A 88 -2.22 16.76 -3.76
N GLY A 89 -2.37 17.11 -2.48
CA GLY A 89 -2.99 18.37 -2.06
C GLY A 89 -4.49 18.35 -2.33
N ALA A 90 -5.24 17.65 -1.50
CA ALA A 90 -6.68 17.87 -1.35
C ALA A 90 -7.01 17.69 0.14
N ARG A 91 -7.44 18.73 0.85
CA ARG A 91 -8.22 19.90 0.41
C ARG A 91 -7.45 21.21 0.34
#